data_AF-A0A0S8H1Q6-F1
#
_entry.id   AF-A0A0S8H1Q6-F1
#
_cell.length_a   1.000
_cell.length_b   1.000
_cell.length_c   1.000
_cell.angle_alpha   90.00
_cell.angle_beta   90.00
_cell.angle_gamma   90.00
#
_symmetry.space_group_name_H-M   'P 1'
#
loop_
_entity.id
_entity.type
_entity.pdbx_description
1 polymer ?
#
loop_
_entity_poly.entity_id
_entity_poly.type
_entity_poly.pdbx_seq_one_letter_code
_entity_poly.pdbx_strand_id
1 'polypeptide(L)'
;MSTATLTLLALGVVNVVVALLLAPLYEGIMRKLRAALHSRKGPPITQPYWDLAKLLGKEDLRSARGALYTLTPALTLGAVLTLALFVPMGARP
;
A
#
# COMPACT_ATOMS: atom_id res chain seq x y z
N MET A 1 5.63 -24.52 18.90
CA MET A 1 4.78 -23.95 17.82
C MET A 1 4.93 -24.86 16.62
N SER A 2 3.83 -25.33 16.01
CA SER A 2 3.89 -26.22 14.84
C SER A 2 4.60 -25.51 13.69
N THR A 3 5.42 -26.23 12.92
CA THR A 3 6.04 -25.68 11.70
C THR A 3 4.99 -25.12 10.73
N ALA A 4 3.79 -25.70 10.73
CA ALA A 4 2.65 -25.23 9.93
C ALA A 4 2.11 -23.85 10.34
N THR A 5 2.13 -23.51 11.64
CA THR A 5 1.65 -22.18 12.07
C THR A 5 2.69 -21.11 11.72
N LEU A 6 3.98 -21.44 11.79
CA LEU A 6 5.05 -20.55 11.38
C LEU A 6 5.03 -20.28 9.87
N THR A 7 4.75 -21.29 9.04
CA THR A 7 4.65 -21.10 7.58
C THR A 7 3.44 -20.25 7.19
N LEU A 8 2.28 -20.43 7.84
CA LEU A 8 1.09 -19.61 7.57
C LEU A 8 1.31 -18.14 7.95
N LEU A 9 1.93 -17.88 9.10
CA LEU A 9 2.28 -16.51 9.50
C LEU A 9 3.29 -15.89 8.53
N ALA A 10 4.31 -16.64 8.13
CA ALA A 10 5.29 -16.17 7.14
C ALA A 10 4.63 -15.84 5.79
N LEU A 11 3.73 -16.70 5.30
CA LEU A 11 2.99 -16.47 4.07
C LEU A 11 2.05 -15.25 4.17
N GLY A 12 1.38 -15.06 5.31
CA GLY A 12 0.55 -13.89 5.56
C GLY A 12 1.35 -12.59 5.53
N VAL A 13 2.52 -12.57 6.17
CA VAL A 13 3.43 -11.42 6.13
C VAL A 13 3.91 -11.15 4.70
N VAL A 14 4.33 -12.18 3.96
CA VAL A 14 4.75 -12.03 2.56
C VAL A 14 3.61 -11.48 1.69
N ASN A 15 2.39 -11.98 1.87
CA ASN A 15 1.20 -11.52 1.15
C ASN A 15 0.98 -10.01 1.35
N VAL A 16 1.01 -9.56 2.60
CA VAL A 16 0.87 -8.13 2.96
C VAL A 16 1.99 -7.28 2.36
N VAL A 17 3.24 -7.73 2.44
CA VAL A 17 4.39 -7.00 1.88
C VAL A 17 4.29 -6.88 0.36
N VAL A 18 3.92 -7.98 -0.31
CA VAL A 18 3.71 -7.98 -1.76
C VAL A 18 2.57 -7.04 -2.15
N ALA A 19 1.44 -7.06 -1.43
CA ALA A 19 0.33 -6.15 -1.68
C ALA A 19 0.74 -4.68 -1.50
N LEU A 20 1.49 -4.35 -0.45
CA LEU A 20 2.00 -3.00 -0.18
C LEU A 20 2.95 -2.50 -1.28
N LEU A 21 3.80 -3.36 -1.84
CA LEU A 21 4.73 -2.98 -2.91
C LEU A 21 4.05 -2.93 -4.28
N LEU A 22 3.07 -3.80 -4.55
CA LEU A 22 2.34 -3.78 -5.81
C LEU A 22 1.41 -2.58 -5.94
N ALA A 23 0.86 -2.07 -4.84
CA ALA A 23 -0.08 -0.95 -4.87
C ALA A 23 0.51 0.34 -5.51
N PRO A 24 1.69 0.86 -5.09
CA PRO A 24 2.31 2.03 -5.73
C PRO A 24 2.71 1.78 -7.19
N LEU A 25 3.12 0.55 -7.51
CA LEU A 25 3.48 0.19 -8.89
C LEU A 25 2.26 0.26 -9.81
N TYR A 26 1.13 -0.29 -9.36
CA TYR A 26 -0.14 -0.23 -10.07
C TYR A 26 -0.59 1.22 -10.29
N GLU A 27 -0.47 2.06 -9.26
CA GLU A 27 -0.78 3.48 -9.39
C GLU A 27 0.13 4.19 -10.41
N GLY A 28 1.43 3.88 -10.43
CA GLY A 28 2.38 4.41 -11.41
C GLY A 28 2.03 4.03 -12.84
N ILE A 29 1.65 2.77 -13.07
CA ILE A 29 1.17 2.27 -14.37
C ILE A 29 -0.12 3.00 -14.76
N MET A 30 -1.08 3.11 -13.83
CA MET A 30 -2.36 3.78 -14.07
C MET A 30 -2.18 5.25 -14.46
N ARG A 31 -1.28 5.98 -13.79
CA ARG A 31 -0.95 7.38 -14.12
C ARG A 31 -0.34 7.50 -15.52
N LYS A 32 0.53 6.56 -15.90
CA LYS A 32 1.14 6.55 -17.24
C LYS A 32 0.13 6.21 -18.34
N LEU A 33 -0.74 5.23 -18.10
CA LEU A 33 -1.82 4.87 -19.02
C LEU A 33 -2.78 6.04 -19.23
N ARG A 34 -3.24 6.68 -18.16
CA ARG A 34 -4.10 7.87 -18.24
C ARG A 34 -3.43 8.98 -19.02
N ALA A 35 -2.15 9.26 -18.78
CA ALA A 35 -1.44 10.31 -19.53
C ALA A 35 -1.34 9.99 -21.03
N ALA A 36 -1.06 8.73 -21.38
CA ALA A 36 -1.03 8.28 -22.77
C ALA A 36 -2.39 8.45 -23.47
N LEU A 37 -3.50 8.11 -22.79
CA LEU A 37 -4.86 8.32 -23.31
C LEU A 37 -5.19 9.80 -23.54
N HIS A 38 -4.62 10.70 -22.73
CA HIS A 38 -4.79 12.15 -22.89
C HIS A 38 -3.72 12.77 -23.79
N SER A 39 -2.97 11.98 -24.56
CA SER A 39 -1.90 12.44 -25.45
C SER A 39 -0.85 13.34 -24.76
N ARG A 40 -0.55 13.05 -23.49
CA ARG A 40 0.48 13.74 -22.70
C ARG A 40 1.56 12.75 -22.26
N LYS A 41 2.81 13.21 -22.13
CA LYS A 41 3.87 12.40 -21.50
C LYS A 41 3.62 12.33 -20.00
N GLY A 42 3.27 11.14 -19.52
CA GLY A 42 3.05 10.86 -18.11
C GLY A 42 4.35 10.77 -17.29
N PRO A 43 4.25 10.84 -15.96
CA PRO A 43 5.39 10.66 -15.06
C PRO A 43 5.98 9.24 -15.14
N PRO A 44 7.22 9.02 -14.65
CA PRO A 44 7.81 7.70 -14.60
C PRO A 44 7.02 6.77 -13.65
N ILE A 45 7.08 5.46 -13.90
CA ILE A 45 6.31 4.45 -13.14
C ILE A 45 6.77 4.40 -11.67
N THR A 46 8.03 4.71 -11.39
CA THR A 46 8.61 4.74 -10.03
C THR A 46 8.24 6.00 -9.24
N GLN A 47 7.61 7.00 -9.87
CA GLN A 47 7.24 8.27 -9.23
C GLN A 47 6.45 8.11 -7.92
N PRO A 48 5.44 7.21 -7.81
CA PRO A 48 4.67 7.05 -6.58
C PRO A 48 5.52 6.66 -5.36
N TYR A 49 6.62 5.93 -5.55
CA TYR A 49 7.54 5.58 -4.46
C TYR A 49 8.26 6.82 -3.92
N TRP A 50 8.72 7.70 -4.82
CA TRP A 50 9.35 8.96 -4.45
C TRP A 50 8.36 9.93 -3.80
N ASP A 51 7.11 9.95 -4.30
CA ASP A 51 6.04 10.75 -3.72
C ASP A 51 5.75 10.30 -2.28
N LEU A 52 5.67 8.99 -2.03
CA LEU A 52 5.52 8.42 -0.67
C LEU A 52 6.68 8.78 0.25
N ALA A 53 7.93 8.55 -0.19
CA ALA A 53 9.12 8.86 0.59
C ALA A 53 9.19 10.37 0.93
N LYS A 54 8.81 11.22 -0.03
CA LYS A 54 8.74 12.67 0.17
C LYS A 54 7.68 13.05 1.19
N LEU A 55 6.49 12.45 1.14
CA LEU A 55 5.39 12.76 2.06
C LEU A 55 5.71 12.31 3.50
N LEU A 56 6.33 11.15 3.66
CA LEU A 56 6.75 10.64 4.97
C LEU A 56 7.83 11.51 5.63
N GLY A 57 8.63 12.23 4.83
CA GLY A 57 9.63 13.17 5.33
C GLY A 57 9.11 14.58 5.60
N LYS A 58 7.83 14.87 5.34
CA LYS A 58 7.24 16.18 5.60
C LYS A 58 6.67 16.27 7.01
N GLU A 59 6.64 17.49 7.53
CA GLU A 59 5.95 17.80 8.79
C GLU A 59 4.45 17.55 8.68
N ASP A 60 3.88 16.97 9.74
CA ASP A 60 2.46 16.69 9.85
C ASP A 60 1.69 17.95 10.28
N LEU A 61 1.08 18.63 9.31
CA LEU A 61 0.26 19.81 9.54
C LEU A 61 -1.18 19.41 9.86
N ARG A 62 -1.59 19.56 11.13
CA ARG A 62 -2.94 19.18 11.60
C ARG A 62 -3.88 20.38 11.67
N SER A 63 -4.94 20.34 10.88
CA SER A 63 -5.98 21.38 10.88
C SER A 63 -7.01 21.22 12.01
N ALA A 64 -7.20 20.00 12.50
CA ALA A 64 -8.15 19.68 13.57
C ALA A 64 -7.44 19.01 14.75
N ARG A 65 -7.91 19.31 15.97
CA ARG A 65 -7.45 18.65 17.20
C ARG A 65 -8.41 17.51 17.55
N GLY A 66 -7.85 16.31 17.80
CA GLY A 66 -8.61 15.15 18.24
C GLY A 66 -7.94 13.82 17.89
N ALA A 67 -8.18 12.81 18.73
CA ALA A 67 -7.66 11.46 18.53
C ALA A 67 -8.19 10.83 17.23
N LEU A 68 -9.45 11.09 16.88
CA LEU A 68 -10.07 10.59 15.65
C LEU A 68 -9.30 11.06 14.40
N TYR A 69 -8.98 12.35 14.29
CA TYR A 69 -8.23 12.88 13.15
C TYR A 69 -6.84 12.25 13.02
N THR A 70 -6.17 12.04 14.16
CA THR A 70 -4.81 11.47 14.21
C THR A 70 -4.79 9.96 13.91
N LEU A 71 -5.79 9.23 14.40
CA LEU A 71 -5.84 7.77 14.30
C LEU A 71 -6.46 7.29 12.99
N THR A 72 -7.29 8.10 12.32
CA THR A 72 -8.00 7.69 11.10
C THR A 72 -7.05 7.16 10.02
N PRO A 73 -5.93 7.81 9.66
CA PRO A 73 -5.02 7.28 8.64
C PRO A 73 -4.41 5.93 9.01
N ALA A 74 -4.09 5.72 10.28
CA ALA A 74 -3.54 4.45 10.76
C ALA A 74 -4.61 3.34 10.76
N LEU A 75 -5.85 3.67 11.14
CA LEU A 75 -6.97 2.73 11.14
C LEU A 75 -7.37 2.32 9.73
N THR A 76 -7.43 3.26 8.77
CA THR A 76 -7.75 2.94 7.38
C THR A 76 -6.67 2.08 6.75
N LEU A 77 -5.39 2.38 6.99
CA LEU A 77 -4.28 1.54 6.54
C LEU A 77 -4.37 0.14 7.15
N GLY A 78 -4.58 0.03 8.47
CA GLY A 78 -4.74 -1.25 9.14
C GLY A 78 -5.92 -2.08 8.60
N ALA A 79 -7.05 -1.43 8.32
CA ALA A 79 -8.23 -2.09 7.75
C ALA A 79 -7.94 -2.65 6.35
N VAL A 80 -7.29 -1.88 5.47
CA VAL A 80 -6.94 -2.33 4.11
C VAL A 80 -5.91 -3.46 4.14
N LEU A 81 -4.90 -3.41 5.02
CA LEU A 81 -3.95 -4.51 5.17
C LEU A 81 -4.61 -5.78 5.71
N THR A 82 -5.59 -5.63 6.60
CA THR A 82 -6.40 -6.75 7.09
C THR A 82 -7.21 -7.37 5.95
N LEU A 83 -7.81 -6.56 5.08
CA LEU A 83 -8.48 -7.06 3.88
C LEU A 83 -7.51 -7.81 2.94
N ALA A 84 -6.28 -7.32 2.78
CA ALA A 84 -5.27 -7.97 1.95
C ALA A 84 -4.92 -9.39 2.43
N LEU A 85 -4.94 -9.64 3.76
CA LEU A 85 -4.74 -10.99 4.31
C LEU A 85 -5.83 -11.99 3.88
N PHE A 86 -7.06 -11.53 3.65
CA PHE A 86 -8.16 -12.38 3.20
C PHE A 86 -8.12 -12.67 1.69
N VAL A 87 -7.29 -11.96 0.92
CA VAL A 87 -7.16 -12.20 -0.53
C VAL A 87 -6.25 -13.41 -0.75
N PRO A 88 -6.75 -14.51 -1.36
CA PRO A 88 -5.93 -15.68 -1.62
C PRO A 88 -4.99 -15.40 -2.80
N MET A 89 -3.73 -15.07 -2.50
CA MET A 89 -2.68 -14.82 -3.51
C MET A 89 -1.93 -16.11 -3.95
N GLY A 90 -2.57 -17.27 -3.82
CA GLY A 90 -2.01 -18.57 -4.16
C GLY A 90 -1.17 -19.17 -3.02
N ALA A 91 -1.80 -20.01 -2.20
CA ALA A 91 -1.13 -20.85 -1.21
C ALA A 91 -1.49 -22.33 -1.45
N ARG A 92 -0.64 -23.25 -0.96
CA ARG A 92 -0.91 -24.71 -1.03
C ARG A 92 -2.24 -25.02 -0.33
N PRO A 93 -3.04 -25.98 -0.86
CA PRO A 93 -4.28 -26.42 -0.22
C PRO A 93 -4.05 -27.00 1.17
#